data_AF-A0A960MXE6-F1
#
_entry.id   AF-A0A960MXE6-F1
#
_cell.length_a   1.000
_cell.length_b   1.000
_cell.length_c   1.000
_cell.angle_alpha   90.00
_cell.angle_beta   90.00
_cell.angle_gamma   90.00
#
_symmetry.space_group_name_H-M   'P 1'
#
loop_
_entity.id
_entity.type
_entity.pdbx_description
1 polymer ?
#
loop_
_entity_poly.entity_id
_entity_poly.type
_entity_poly.pdbx_seq_one_letter_code
_entity_poly.pdbx_strand_id
1 'polypeptide(L)'
;ELKGMQGLRDYLAKNDLLFTENFSRKLLGYALGREVLPSDTELLDKMQDSLRKNGGAVSSLVVEIVTSRQFLNRRPEPAAITANP
;
A
#
# COMPACT_ATOMS: atom_id res chain seq x y z
N GLU A 1 -3.60 6.78 26.57
CA GLU A 1 -2.89 7.90 25.93
C GLU A 1 -1.58 7.41 25.33
N LEU A 2 -1.18 7.93 24.15
CA LEU A 2 0.12 7.62 23.56
C LEU A 2 1.19 8.40 24.32
N LYS A 3 2.15 7.70 24.95
CA LYS A 3 3.27 8.28 25.71
C LYS A 3 4.34 8.89 24.79
N GLY A 4 3.93 9.82 23.92
CA GLY A 4 4.79 10.40 22.89
C GLY A 4 5.32 9.36 21.88
N MET A 5 6.52 9.61 21.33
CA MET A 5 7.13 8.78 20.28
C MET A 5 7.39 7.33 20.72
N GLN A 6 7.77 7.10 21.98
CA GLN A 6 7.98 5.75 22.48
C GLN A 6 6.66 4.98 22.53
N GLY A 7 5.60 5.60 23.07
CA GLY A 7 4.28 5.00 23.09
C GLY A 7 3.72 4.68 21.70
N LEU A 8 4.06 5.48 20.68
CA LEU A 8 3.70 5.18 19.30
C LEU A 8 4.46 3.96 18.77
N ARG A 9 5.78 3.87 18.99
CA ARG A 9 6.57 2.70 18.57
C ARG A 9 6.06 1.42 19.22
N ASP A 10 5.78 1.46 20.52
CA ASP A 10 5.25 0.32 21.26
C ASP A 10 3.86 -0.08 20.73
N TYR A 11 3.02 0.91 20.40
CA TYR A 11 1.72 0.65 19.79
C TYR A 11 1.83 0.01 18.42
N LEU A 12 2.73 0.50 17.55
CA LEU A 12 2.96 -0.07 16.22
C LEU A 12 3.50 -1.50 16.33
N ALA A 13 4.47 -1.74 17.22
CA ALA A 13 5.02 -3.08 17.45
C ALA A 13 3.98 -4.06 18.00
N LYS A 14 3.07 -3.59 18.86
CA LYS A 14 1.98 -4.41 19.40
C LYS A 14 0.90 -4.72 18.37
N ASN A 15 0.68 -3.82 17.40
CA ASN A 15 -0.35 -3.94 16.38
C ASN A 15 0.26 -4.11 14.98
N ASP A 16 1.29 -4.94 14.87
CA ASP A 16 2.08 -5.11 13.65
C ASP A 16 1.23 -5.50 12.43
N LEU A 17 0.26 -6.40 12.61
CA LEU A 17 -0.69 -6.78 11.54
C LEU A 17 -1.50 -5.57 11.05
N LEU A 18 -2.06 -4.79 11.98
CA LEU A 18 -2.83 -3.59 11.62
C LEU A 18 -1.92 -2.55 10.94
N PHE A 19 -0.68 -2.42 11.38
CA PHE A 19 0.30 -1.52 10.77
C PHE A 19 0.64 -1.95 9.34
N THR A 20 1.02 -3.21 9.15
CA THR A 20 1.41 -3.76 7.85
C THR A 20 0.26 -3.75 6.84
N GLU A 21 -0.96 -4.01 7.27
CA GLU A 21 -2.20 -3.86 6.47
C GLU A 21 -2.41 -2.42 5.99
N ASN A 22 -2.39 -1.46 6.92
CA ASN A 22 -2.58 -0.05 6.58
C ASN A 22 -1.44 0.49 5.73
N PHE A 23 -0.20 0.10 6.04
CA PHE A 23 0.99 0.49 5.29
C PHE A 23 0.90 0.01 3.85
N SER A 24 0.61 -1.27 3.63
CA SER A 24 0.48 -1.83 2.28
C SER A 24 -0.66 -1.20 1.49
N ARG A 25 -1.81 -0.95 2.12
CA ARG A 25 -2.94 -0.25 1.49
C ARG A 25 -2.57 1.16 1.06
N LYS A 26 -1.92 1.93 1.93
CA LYS A 26 -1.49 3.29 1.59
C LYS A 26 -0.44 3.28 0.49
N LEU A 27 0.57 2.42 0.62
CA LEU A 27 1.64 2.28 -0.38
C LEU A 27 1.07 1.94 -1.76
N LEU A 28 0.13 0.99 -1.84
CA LEU A 28 -0.51 0.64 -3.10
C LEU A 28 -1.27 1.82 -3.71
N GLY A 29 -2.07 2.54 -2.90
CA GLY A 29 -2.80 3.71 -3.37
C GLY A 29 -1.88 4.80 -3.94
N TYR A 30 -0.77 5.08 -3.25
CA TYR A 30 0.24 6.02 -3.73
C TYR A 30 0.92 5.54 -5.02
N ALA A 31 1.28 4.26 -5.11
CA ALA A 31 1.93 3.71 -6.29
C ALA A 31 1.01 3.69 -7.53
N LEU A 32 -0.28 3.44 -7.33
CA LEU A 32 -1.29 3.48 -8.40
C LEU A 32 -1.82 4.90 -8.67
N GLY A 33 -1.50 5.87 -7.81
CA GLY A 33 -2.02 7.25 -7.87
C GLY A 33 -3.54 7.35 -7.83
N ARG A 34 -4.21 6.40 -7.18
CA ARG A 34 -5.66 6.36 -7.00
C ARG A 34 -6.00 5.74 -5.65
N GLU A 35 -7.25 5.89 -5.23
CA GLU A 35 -7.76 5.13 -4.09
C GLU A 35 -7.72 3.62 -4.37
N VAL A 36 -7.49 2.84 -3.32
CA VAL A 36 -7.50 1.37 -3.39
C VAL A 36 -8.94 0.90 -3.56
N LEU A 37 -9.19 0.08 -4.56
CA LEU A 37 -10.51 -0.45 -4.91
C LEU A 37 -10.74 -1.82 -4.25
N PRO A 38 -12.00 -2.27 -4.11
CA PRO A 38 -12.30 -3.62 -3.63
C PRO A 38 -11.65 -4.73 -4.49
N SER A 39 -11.43 -4.47 -5.78
CA SER A 39 -10.74 -5.38 -6.71
C SER A 39 -9.25 -5.56 -6.40
N ASP A 40 -8.65 -4.66 -5.61
CA ASP A 40 -7.23 -4.71 -5.26
C ASP A 40 -6.96 -5.60 -4.03
N THR A 41 -8.01 -6.15 -3.39
CA THR A 41 -7.90 -7.02 -2.20
C THR A 41 -6.94 -8.19 -2.44
N GLU A 42 -7.04 -8.87 -3.59
CA GLU A 42 -6.15 -10.01 -3.91
C GLU A 42 -4.67 -9.58 -4.03
N LEU A 43 -4.41 -8.36 -4.53
CA LEU A 43 -3.04 -7.83 -4.59
C LEU A 43 -2.53 -7.46 -3.21
N LEU A 44 -3.39 -6.88 -2.36
CA LEU A 44 -3.04 -6.58 -0.97
C LEU A 44 -2.71 -7.84 -0.19
N ASP A 45 -3.45 -8.93 -0.37
CA ASP A 45 -3.16 -10.21 0.28
C ASP A 45 -1.80 -10.76 -0.17
N LYS A 46 -1.49 -10.70 -1.47
CA LYS A 46 -0.16 -11.08 -1.99
C LYS A 46 0.97 -10.22 -1.42
N MET A 47 0.73 -8.91 -1.32
CA MET A 47 1.65 -7.98 -0.68
C MET A 47 1.92 -8.36 0.78
N GLN A 48 0.88 -8.67 1.57
CA GLN A 48 1.05 -9.11 2.96
C GLN A 48 1.82 -10.43 3.06
N ASP A 49 1.49 -11.39 2.19
CA ASP A 49 2.17 -12.69 2.16
C ASP A 49 3.65 -12.54 1.81
N SER A 50 3.97 -11.70 0.83
CA SER A 50 5.33 -11.38 0.42
C SER A 50 6.09 -10.69 1.56
N LEU A 51 5.46 -9.75 2.25
CA LEU A 51 6.05 -9.06 3.39
C LEU A 51 6.39 -10.02 4.53
N ARG A 52 5.47 -10.94 4.89
CA ARG A 52 5.70 -11.95 5.93
C ARG A 52 6.82 -12.93 5.54
N LYS A 53 6.85 -13.38 4.28
CA LYS A 53 7.88 -14.31 3.78
C LYS A 53 9.27 -13.68 3.75
N ASN A 54 9.36 -12.38 3.50
CA ASN A 54 10.62 -11.64 3.39
C ASN A 54 11.00 -10.90 4.68
N GLY A 55 10.45 -11.28 5.84
CA GLY A 55 10.83 -10.73 7.14
C GLY A 55 10.54 -9.23 7.30
N GLY A 56 9.48 -8.72 6.66
CA GLY A 56 9.10 -7.31 6.74
C GLY A 56 9.83 -6.39 5.76
N ALA A 57 10.55 -6.94 4.77
CA ALA A 57 11.27 -6.12 3.79
C ALA A 57 10.32 -5.32 2.89
N VAL A 58 10.36 -3.99 2.99
CA VAL A 58 9.54 -3.09 2.14
C VAL A 58 9.80 -3.29 0.64
N SER A 59 11.03 -3.67 0.27
CA SER A 59 11.37 -3.99 -1.12
C SER A 59 10.48 -5.09 -1.71
N SER A 60 10.04 -6.07 -0.90
CA SER A 60 9.15 -7.13 -1.35
C SER A 60 7.78 -6.59 -1.79
N LEU A 61 7.23 -5.62 -1.05
CA LEU A 61 5.98 -4.93 -1.42
C LEU A 61 6.12 -4.17 -2.74
N VAL A 62 7.25 -3.49 -2.92
CA VAL A 62 7.52 -2.73 -4.15
C VAL A 62 7.56 -3.68 -5.34
N VAL A 63 8.20 -4.85 -5.21
CA VAL A 63 8.23 -5.88 -6.26
C VAL A 63 6.82 -6.37 -6.61
N GLU A 64 5.98 -6.70 -5.62
CA GLU A 64 4.59 -7.10 -5.86
C GLU A 64 3.79 -6.01 -6.57
N ILE A 65 3.97 -4.74 -6.17
CA ILE A 65 3.29 -3.61 -6.80
C ILE A 65 3.70 -3.47 -8.27
N VAL A 66 5.01 -3.37 -8.57
CA VAL A 66 5.47 -3.06 -9.94
C VAL A 66 5.24 -4.19 -10.92
N THR A 67 5.10 -5.42 -10.44
CA THR A 67 4.78 -6.61 -11.26
C THR A 67 3.27 -6.87 -11.36
N SER A 68 2.44 -6.16 -10.58
CA SER A 68 0.99 -6.34 -10.57
C SER A 68 0.33 -5.89 -11.87
N ARG A 69 -0.81 -6.53 -12.21
CA ARG A 69 -1.62 -6.08 -13.36
C ARG A 69 -2.14 -4.66 -13.17
N GLN A 70 -2.43 -4.25 -11.94
CA GLN A 70 -2.93 -2.93 -11.57
C GLN A 70 -1.92 -1.84 -11.92
N PHE A 71 -0.64 -2.09 -11.66
CA PHE A 71 0.44 -1.17 -11.99
C PHE A 71 0.79 -1.18 -13.47
N LEU A 72 0.90 -2.38 -14.08
CA LEU A 72 1.29 -2.53 -15.48
C LEU A 72 0.21 -2.06 -16.47
N ASN A 73 -1.06 -2.31 -16.16
CA ASN A 73 -2.19 -1.90 -17.00
C ASN A 73 -2.84 -0.61 -16.50
N ARG A 74 -2.07 0.25 -15.84
CA ARG A 74 -2.57 1.51 -15.30
C ARG A 74 -3.22 2.28 -16.43
N ARG A 75 -4.54 2.35 -16.40
CA ARG A 75 -5.31 3.14 -17.38
C ARG A 75 -4.87 4.58 -17.17
N PRO A 76 -4.39 5.29 -18.21
CA PRO A 76 -4.13 6.71 -18.07
C PRO A 76 -5.43 7.33 -17.58
N GLU A 77 -5.36 8.01 -16.45
CA GLU A 77 -6.43 8.91 -16.05
C GLU A 77 -6.66 9.82 -17.26
N PRO A 78 -7.90 9.94 -17.79
CA PRO A 78 -8.15 10.87 -18.86
C PRO A 78 -7.65 12.21 -18.35
N ALA A 79 -6.59 12.73 -18.99
CA ALA A 79 -6.00 14.01 -18.63
C ALA A 79 -7.18 14.96 -18.43
N ALA A 80 -7.33 15.48 -17.21
CA ALA A 80 -8.43 16.36 -16.86
C ALA A 80 -8.56 17.34 -18.03
N ILE A 81 -9.65 17.21 -18.79
CA ILE A 81 -9.87 18.01 -19.98
C ILE A 81 -9.77 19.43 -19.45
N THR A 82 -8.69 20.12 -19.79
CA THR A 82 -8.47 21.52 -19.42
C THR A 82 -9.56 22.30 -20.11
N ALA A 83 -10.73 22.33 -19.49
CA ALA A 83 -11.82 23.21 -19.82
C ALA A 83 -11.37 24.60 -19.39
N ASN A 84 -10.70 25.28 -20.31
CA ASN A 84 -10.42 26.71 -20.20
C ASN A 84 -10.82 27.34 -21.54
N PRO A 85 -11.97 28.01 -21.63
CA PRO A 85 -12.09 29.23 -22.41
C PRO A 85 -11.47 30.41 -21.66
#